data_AF-A0A958J6T6-F1
#
_entry.id   AF-A0A958J6T6-F1
#
_cell.length_a   1.000
_cell.length_b   1.000
_cell.length_c   1.000
_cell.angle_alpha   90.00
_cell.angle_beta   90.00
_cell.angle_gamma   90.00
#
_symmetry.space_group_name_H-M   'P 1'
#
loop_
_entity.id
_entity.type
_entity.pdbx_description
1 polymer ?
#
loop_
_entity_poly.entity_id
_entity_poly.type
_entity_poly.pdbx_seq_one_letter_code
_entity_poly.pdbx_strand_id
1 'polypeptide(L)'
;LKTRLIAHPPSIHREGRLHYIAPIDADAGGTWIGVNQFGITICLLNFYHAAMNRQLSAEDYTSRGLLVKSLLTHETLSDIFGQYSKAELRQFRPFKLLAIGPESAVQGLVWDGTNAEIARNPEPPLSSSSFLSEQVIEQRRRLFREIRAREGNASEALIDYHRS
;
A
#
# COMPACT_ATOMS: atom_id res chain seq x y z
N LEU A 1 -10.87 11.93 19.21
CA LEU A 1 -9.87 11.05 18.55
C LEU A 1 -10.39 9.62 18.59
N LYS A 2 -10.52 8.95 17.44
CA LYS A 2 -10.91 7.54 17.39
C LYS A 2 -9.67 6.72 17.75
N THR A 3 -9.64 6.11 18.93
CA THR A 3 -8.53 5.24 19.35
C THR A 3 -8.64 3.95 18.56
N ARG A 4 -7.58 3.58 17.83
CA ARG A 4 -7.48 2.29 17.15
C ARG A 4 -6.86 1.25 18.07
N LEU A 5 -7.29 0.01 17.96
CA LEU A 5 -6.63 -1.10 18.65
C LEU A 5 -5.22 -1.32 18.08
N ILE A 6 -4.33 -1.81 18.94
CA ILE A 6 -2.98 -2.20 18.51
C ILE A 6 -3.12 -3.39 17.56
N ALA A 7 -2.50 -3.29 16.39
CA ALA A 7 -2.49 -4.37 15.42
C ALA A 7 -1.75 -5.60 15.96
N HIS A 8 -2.23 -6.79 15.60
CA HIS A 8 -1.52 -8.03 15.87
C HIS A 8 -0.20 -8.06 15.09
N PRO A 9 0.89 -8.56 15.71
CA PRO A 9 2.19 -8.63 15.05
C PRO A 9 2.13 -9.56 13.82
N PRO A 10 3.10 -9.44 12.88
CA PRO A 10 3.16 -10.35 11.75
C PRO A 10 3.20 -11.81 12.17
N SER A 11 2.27 -12.60 11.65
CA SER A 11 2.18 -14.05 11.85
C SER A 11 1.81 -14.73 10.53
N ILE A 12 1.98 -16.06 10.47
CA ILE A 12 1.50 -16.86 9.33
C ILE A 12 -0.02 -16.98 9.45
N HIS A 13 -0.72 -16.70 8.35
CA HIS A 13 -2.15 -16.85 8.18
C HIS A 13 -2.44 -17.83 7.05
N ARG A 14 -3.64 -18.43 7.08
CA ARG A 14 -4.09 -19.38 6.07
C ARG A 14 -5.48 -19.01 5.59
N GLU A 15 -5.65 -18.91 4.27
CA GLU A 15 -6.94 -18.72 3.59
C GLU A 15 -7.10 -19.88 2.59
N GLY A 16 -7.97 -20.84 2.92
CA GLY A 16 -8.06 -22.11 2.20
C GLY A 16 -6.74 -22.90 2.23
N ARG A 17 -6.09 -23.01 1.06
CA ARG A 17 -4.78 -23.69 0.88
C ARG A 17 -3.60 -22.70 0.80
N LEU A 18 -3.88 -21.40 0.81
CA LEU A 18 -2.88 -20.36 0.60
C LEU A 18 -2.40 -19.81 1.94
N HIS A 19 -1.10 -19.54 2.03
CA HIS A 19 -0.46 -18.98 3.21
C HIS A 19 0.11 -17.60 2.91
N TYR A 20 0.05 -16.72 3.90
CA TYR A 20 0.70 -15.40 3.85
C TYR A 20 1.14 -14.95 5.25
N ILE A 21 2.13 -14.07 5.29
CA ILE A 21 2.60 -13.41 6.51
C ILE A 21 2.13 -11.96 6.48
N ALA A 22 1.44 -11.52 7.53
CA ALA A 22 0.98 -10.15 7.66
C ALA A 22 0.70 -9.78 9.13
N PRO A 23 0.88 -8.52 9.55
CA PRO A 23 0.19 -8.01 10.73
C PRO A 23 -1.32 -7.92 10.45
N ILE A 24 -2.15 -7.86 11.50
CA ILE A 24 -3.61 -7.73 11.35
C ILE A 24 -4.10 -6.52 12.12
N ASP A 25 -4.81 -5.62 11.44
CA ASP A 25 -5.56 -4.53 12.04
C ASP A 25 -6.67 -5.11 12.93
N ALA A 26 -6.57 -4.88 14.24
CA ALA A 26 -7.46 -5.47 15.23
C ALA A 26 -8.88 -4.88 15.21
N ASP A 27 -9.09 -3.71 14.60
CA ASP A 27 -10.41 -3.09 14.47
C ASP A 27 -11.16 -3.64 13.25
N ALA A 28 -10.47 -3.73 12.11
CA ALA A 28 -11.09 -4.04 10.82
C ALA A 28 -10.81 -5.46 10.31
N GLY A 29 -9.91 -6.23 10.94
CA GLY A 29 -9.53 -7.59 10.57
C GLY A 29 -8.74 -7.71 9.26
N GLY A 30 -8.34 -6.58 8.67
CA GLY A 30 -7.54 -6.51 7.44
C GLY A 30 -6.04 -6.36 7.72
N THR A 31 -5.24 -6.10 6.67
CA THR A 31 -3.82 -5.75 6.79
C THR A 31 -3.44 -4.59 5.86
N TRP A 32 -2.40 -3.82 6.17
CA TRP A 32 -1.85 -2.81 5.24
C TRP A 32 -0.60 -3.31 4.50
N ILE A 33 -0.05 -4.47 4.90
CA ILE A 33 1.13 -5.07 4.28
C ILE A 33 1.13 -6.58 4.47
N GLY A 34 1.63 -7.33 3.50
CA GLY A 34 1.88 -8.75 3.68
C GLY A 34 2.65 -9.35 2.52
N VAL A 35 3.12 -10.57 2.71
CA VAL A 35 3.77 -11.38 1.67
C VAL A 35 3.16 -12.77 1.65
N ASN A 36 2.84 -13.28 0.47
CA ASN A 36 2.28 -14.63 0.32
C ASN A 36 3.33 -15.68 -0.02
N GLN A 37 2.92 -16.95 -0.02
CA GLN A 37 3.79 -18.10 -0.31
C GLN A 37 4.41 -18.11 -1.72
N PHE A 38 3.94 -17.25 -2.63
CA PHE A 38 4.48 -17.08 -3.99
C PHE A 38 5.52 -15.95 -4.08
N GLY A 39 5.88 -15.33 -2.96
CA GLY A 39 6.83 -14.22 -2.92
C GLY A 39 6.22 -12.89 -3.37
N ILE A 40 4.89 -12.78 -3.46
CA ILE A 40 4.23 -11.51 -3.76
C ILE A 40 4.02 -10.74 -2.47
N THR A 41 4.67 -9.58 -2.39
CA THR A 41 4.49 -8.59 -1.32
C THR A 41 3.49 -7.55 -1.77
N ILE A 42 2.50 -7.24 -0.92
CA ILE A 42 1.48 -6.22 -1.17
C ILE A 42 1.54 -5.22 -0.04
N CYS A 43 1.53 -3.93 -0.38
CA CYS A 43 1.52 -2.82 0.58
C CYS A 43 0.52 -1.76 0.14
N LEU A 44 -0.17 -1.17 1.13
CA LEU A 44 -1.14 -0.11 0.92
C LEU A 44 -0.71 1.18 1.61
N LEU A 45 -0.75 2.28 0.85
CA LEU A 45 -0.55 3.63 1.33
C LEU A 45 -1.85 4.42 1.23
N ASN A 46 -2.09 5.29 2.21
CA ASN A 46 -3.21 6.21 2.17
C ASN A 46 -3.04 7.24 1.03
N PHE A 47 -4.15 7.74 0.47
CA PHE A 47 -4.11 8.87 -0.45
C PHE A 47 -5.00 10.02 0.04
N TYR A 48 -4.55 10.68 1.11
CA TYR A 48 -5.34 11.68 1.85
C TYR A 48 -5.78 12.88 1.00
N HIS A 49 -4.93 13.37 0.09
CA HIS A 49 -5.25 14.50 -0.78
C HIS A 49 -6.55 14.29 -1.57
N ALA A 50 -6.69 13.12 -2.22
CA ALA A 50 -7.90 12.76 -2.96
C ALA A 50 -9.11 12.49 -2.05
N ALA A 51 -8.88 12.10 -0.79
CA ALA A 51 -9.93 11.83 0.18
C ALA A 51 -10.53 13.12 0.79
N MET A 52 -9.75 14.20 0.89
CA MET A 52 -10.19 15.45 1.53
C MET A 52 -11.28 16.18 0.72
N ASN A 53 -11.34 15.94 -0.59
CA ASN A 53 -12.36 16.49 -1.49
C ASN A 53 -13.72 15.80 -1.37
N ARG A 54 -13.88 14.84 -0.44
CA ARG A 54 -15.11 14.06 -0.26
C ARG A 54 -15.60 14.14 1.19
N GLN A 55 -16.69 14.87 1.41
CA GLN A 55 -17.45 14.84 2.67
C GLN A 55 -18.32 13.57 2.71
N LEU A 56 -17.72 12.45 3.09
CA LEU A 56 -18.45 11.20 3.35
C LEU A 56 -17.94 10.57 4.66
N SER A 57 -18.86 9.95 5.40
CA SER A 57 -18.60 9.42 6.73
C SER A 57 -17.63 8.23 6.66
N ALA A 58 -17.04 7.84 7.79
CA ALA A 58 -16.17 6.66 7.83
C ALA A 58 -16.94 5.34 7.63
N GLU A 59 -18.25 5.36 7.85
CA GLU A 59 -19.16 4.21 7.83
C GLU A 59 -19.54 3.81 6.40
N ASP A 60 -19.36 4.72 5.43
CA ASP A 60 -19.72 4.53 4.02
C ASP A 60 -18.70 3.69 3.23
N TYR A 61 -17.58 3.28 3.86
CA TYR A 61 -16.46 2.64 3.14
C TYR A 61 -16.00 1.34 3.79
N THR A 62 -15.73 0.35 2.95
CA THR A 62 -15.05 -0.88 3.33
C THR A 62 -13.61 -0.59 3.74
N SER A 63 -13.11 -1.31 4.74
CA SER A 63 -11.69 -1.22 5.11
C SER A 63 -10.81 -1.69 3.95
N ARG A 64 -9.91 -0.81 3.51
CA ARG A 64 -8.88 -1.14 2.52
C ARG A 64 -7.94 -2.25 2.97
N GLY A 65 -7.83 -2.50 4.28
CA GLY A 65 -7.02 -3.61 4.76
C GLY A 65 -7.58 -4.97 4.37
N LEU A 66 -8.90 -5.06 4.17
CA LEU A 66 -9.54 -6.29 3.68
C LEU A 66 -9.19 -6.54 2.21
N LEU A 67 -9.04 -5.48 1.41
CA LEU A 67 -8.56 -5.58 0.02
C LEU A 67 -7.15 -6.15 -0.05
N VAL A 68 -6.22 -5.66 0.77
CA VAL A 68 -4.85 -6.21 0.81
C VAL A 68 -4.88 -7.68 1.22
N LYS A 69 -5.67 -8.02 2.24
CA LYS A 69 -5.83 -9.41 2.70
C LYS A 69 -6.35 -10.32 1.58
N SER A 70 -7.39 -9.91 0.84
CA SER A 70 -7.91 -10.70 -0.29
C SER A 70 -6.91 -10.78 -1.44
N LEU A 71 -6.09 -9.76 -1.65
CA LEU A 71 -5.08 -9.80 -2.70
C LEU A 71 -3.93 -10.77 -2.41
N LEU A 72 -3.61 -11.00 -1.14
CA LEU A 72 -2.57 -11.97 -0.75
C LEU A 72 -2.92 -13.42 -1.13
N THR A 73 -4.16 -13.69 -1.56
CA THR A 73 -4.61 -15.00 -2.03
C THR A 73 -4.44 -15.22 -3.54
N HIS A 74 -3.66 -14.37 -4.23
CA HIS A 74 -3.41 -14.50 -5.67
C HIS A 74 -2.00 -15.02 -5.95
N GLU A 75 -1.83 -15.78 -7.04
CA GLU A 75 -0.56 -16.43 -7.37
C GLU A 75 0.36 -15.55 -8.23
N THR A 76 -0.22 -14.61 -9.01
CA THR A 76 0.54 -13.73 -9.90
C THR A 76 0.16 -12.26 -9.77
N LEU A 77 1.08 -11.36 -10.14
CA LEU A 77 0.77 -9.92 -10.25
C LEU A 77 -0.32 -9.64 -11.29
N SER A 78 -0.39 -10.46 -12.36
CA SER A 78 -1.43 -10.32 -13.39
C SER A 78 -2.81 -10.53 -12.79
N ASP A 79 -2.97 -11.51 -11.90
CA ASP A 79 -4.26 -11.79 -11.26
C ASP A 79 -4.68 -10.65 -10.32
N ILE A 80 -3.71 -10.02 -9.65
CA ILE A 80 -3.94 -8.90 -8.72
C ILE A 80 -4.48 -7.67 -9.46
N PHE A 81 -3.90 -7.28 -10.59
CA PHE A 81 -4.27 -6.05 -11.29
C PHE A 81 -5.24 -6.26 -12.47
N GLY A 82 -5.47 -7.51 -12.88
CA GLY A 82 -6.34 -7.85 -14.00
C GLY A 82 -7.84 -7.74 -13.73
N GLN A 83 -8.26 -7.41 -12.50
CA GLN A 83 -9.62 -7.70 -12.03
C GLN A 83 -10.40 -6.51 -11.43
N TYR A 84 -9.84 -5.30 -11.33
CA TYR A 84 -10.58 -4.21 -10.68
C TYR A 84 -11.43 -3.38 -11.63
N SER A 85 -12.75 -3.53 -11.52
CA SER A 85 -13.68 -2.55 -12.06
C SER A 85 -13.71 -1.29 -11.20
N LYS A 86 -14.01 -0.14 -11.81
CA LYS A 86 -14.27 1.11 -11.07
C LYS A 86 -15.42 0.94 -10.05
N ALA A 87 -16.39 0.07 -10.35
CA ALA A 87 -17.52 -0.20 -9.45
C ALA A 87 -17.05 -0.84 -8.14
N GLU A 88 -16.16 -1.83 -8.22
CA GLU A 88 -15.60 -2.50 -7.04
C GLU A 88 -14.73 -1.55 -6.21
N LEU A 89 -13.99 -0.65 -6.83
CA LEU A 89 -13.10 0.27 -6.12
C LEU A 89 -13.85 1.40 -5.38
N ARG A 90 -15.08 1.73 -5.78
CA ARG A 90 -15.89 2.80 -5.15
C ARG A 90 -16.21 2.57 -3.69
N GLN A 91 -16.20 1.32 -3.23
CA GLN A 91 -16.42 0.99 -1.82
C GLN A 91 -15.22 1.37 -0.93
N PHE A 92 -14.07 1.73 -1.51
CA PHE A 92 -12.85 2.07 -0.78
C PHE A 92 -12.54 3.57 -0.87
N ARG A 93 -12.05 4.14 0.23
CA ARG A 93 -11.44 5.47 0.23
C ARG A 93 -10.22 5.51 -0.69
N PRO A 94 -9.81 6.68 -1.23
CA PRO A 94 -8.62 6.78 -2.08
C PRO A 94 -7.36 6.15 -1.46
N PHE A 95 -6.57 5.46 -2.27
CA PHE A 95 -5.37 4.74 -1.84
C PHE A 95 -4.35 4.59 -2.97
N LYS A 96 -3.12 4.24 -2.57
CA LYS A 96 -2.11 3.70 -3.48
C LYS A 96 -1.79 2.28 -3.02
N LEU A 97 -1.83 1.33 -3.93
CA LEU A 97 -1.45 -0.06 -3.71
C LEU A 97 -0.16 -0.33 -4.46
N LEU A 98 0.76 -1.04 -3.84
CA LEU A 98 2.00 -1.52 -4.45
C LEU A 98 2.05 -3.03 -4.30
N ALA A 99 2.35 -3.74 -5.38
CA ALA A 99 2.68 -5.15 -5.33
C ALA A 99 4.06 -5.37 -5.95
N ILE A 100 4.88 -6.15 -5.25
CA ILE A 100 6.23 -6.55 -5.64
C ILE A 100 6.20 -8.07 -5.74
N GLY A 101 6.49 -8.60 -6.92
CA GLY A 101 6.58 -10.02 -7.17
C GLY A 101 8.03 -10.51 -7.28
N PRO A 102 8.20 -11.79 -7.62
CA PRO A 102 9.49 -12.36 -8.00
C PRO A 102 10.19 -11.57 -9.13
N GLU A 103 11.51 -11.75 -9.26
CA GLU A 103 12.33 -11.13 -10.33
C GLU A 103 12.26 -9.60 -10.38
N SER A 104 12.00 -8.95 -9.24
CA SER A 104 11.86 -7.49 -9.13
C SER A 104 10.70 -6.90 -9.94
N ALA A 105 9.68 -7.70 -10.27
CA ALA A 105 8.48 -7.18 -10.91
C ALA A 105 7.71 -6.27 -9.95
N VAL A 106 7.46 -5.02 -10.33
CA VAL A 106 6.72 -4.06 -9.50
C VAL A 106 5.55 -3.48 -10.26
N GLN A 107 4.37 -3.48 -9.63
CA GLN A 107 3.17 -2.84 -10.15
C GLN A 107 2.47 -2.06 -9.05
N GLY A 108 1.89 -0.91 -9.44
CA GLY A 108 1.14 -0.06 -8.54
C GLY A 108 -0.25 0.25 -9.10
N LEU A 109 -1.19 0.51 -8.19
CA LEU A 109 -2.52 1.03 -8.50
C LEU A 109 -2.74 2.30 -7.67
N VAL A 110 -3.12 3.39 -8.33
CA VAL A 110 -3.59 4.61 -7.68
C VAL A 110 -5.09 4.72 -7.88
N TRP A 111 -5.84 4.72 -6.78
CA TRP A 111 -7.27 4.98 -6.76
C TRP A 111 -7.53 6.35 -6.12
N ASP A 112 -8.01 7.30 -6.91
CA ASP A 112 -8.34 8.66 -6.42
C ASP A 112 -9.81 8.79 -5.96
N GLY A 113 -10.58 7.69 -5.98
CA GLY A 113 -12.02 7.65 -5.68
C GLY A 113 -12.93 7.81 -6.91
N THR A 114 -12.37 8.17 -8.07
CA THR A 114 -13.07 8.32 -9.35
C THR A 114 -12.39 7.49 -10.45
N ASN A 115 -11.07 7.57 -10.53
CA ASN A 115 -10.23 6.93 -11.53
C ASN A 115 -9.20 6.02 -10.86
N ALA A 116 -8.90 4.95 -11.59
CA ALA A 116 -7.89 3.96 -11.26
C ALA A 116 -6.79 4.05 -12.32
N GLU A 117 -5.55 4.24 -11.88
CA GLU A 117 -4.37 4.25 -12.74
C GLU A 117 -3.43 3.12 -12.31
N ILE A 118 -3.06 2.26 -13.26
CA ILE A 118 -2.09 1.19 -13.03
C ILE A 118 -0.74 1.64 -13.59
N ALA A 119 0.28 1.64 -12.74
CA ALA A 119 1.64 1.98 -13.11
C ALA A 119 2.52 0.72 -13.03
N ARG A 120 3.23 0.40 -14.12
CA ARG A 120 4.33 -0.57 -14.08
C ARG A 120 5.59 0.13 -13.60
N ASN A 121 6.29 -0.45 -12.64
CA ASN A 121 7.51 0.12 -12.04
C ASN A 121 7.33 1.56 -11.54
N PRO A 122 6.43 1.82 -10.57
CA PRO A 122 6.27 3.15 -10.00
C PRO A 122 7.58 3.67 -9.39
N GLU A 123 7.86 4.95 -9.61
CA GLU A 123 9.11 5.58 -9.17
C GLU A 123 9.20 5.67 -7.63
N PRO A 124 10.28 5.15 -7.01
CA PRO A 124 10.51 5.31 -5.58
C PRO A 124 11.06 6.71 -5.24
N PRO A 125 10.80 7.23 -4.03
CA PRO A 125 10.02 6.58 -2.98
C PRO A 125 8.52 6.86 -3.15
N LEU A 126 7.70 5.86 -2.82
CA LEU A 126 6.27 6.09 -2.61
C LEU A 126 6.04 6.56 -1.16
N SER A 127 5.40 7.72 -1.01
CA SER A 127 5.12 8.35 0.29
C SER A 127 3.67 8.77 0.41
N SER A 128 3.19 8.86 1.66
CA SER A 128 1.84 9.31 2.02
C SER A 128 1.90 10.15 3.30
N SER A 129 1.13 11.23 3.35
CA SER A 129 0.97 12.07 4.53
C SER A 129 -0.46 12.59 4.61
N SER A 130 -1.02 12.72 5.81
CA SER A 130 -2.32 13.35 6.05
C SER A 130 -2.24 14.87 6.23
N PHE A 131 -1.03 15.43 6.31
CA PHE A 131 -0.78 16.85 6.51
C PHE A 131 0.27 17.34 5.51
N LEU A 132 0.01 18.47 4.84
CA LEU A 132 0.88 19.05 3.81
C LEU A 132 1.40 18.02 2.79
N SER A 133 0.50 17.17 2.30
CA SER A 133 0.83 15.96 1.51
C SER A 133 1.83 16.21 0.39
N GLU A 134 1.63 17.26 -0.41
CA GLU A 134 2.51 17.60 -1.54
C GLU A 134 3.90 17.99 -1.08
N GLN A 135 4.01 18.84 -0.05
CA GLN A 135 5.29 19.28 0.49
C GLN A 135 6.07 18.11 1.08
N VAL A 136 5.41 17.23 1.84
CA VAL A 136 6.04 16.03 2.40
C VAL A 136 6.51 15.09 1.29
N ILE A 137 5.68 14.84 0.27
CA ILE A 137 6.07 13.97 -0.84
C ILE A 137 7.29 14.54 -1.58
N GLU A 138 7.31 15.85 -1.85
CA GLU A 138 8.43 16.47 -2.54
C GLU A 138 9.70 16.46 -1.69
N GLN A 139 9.60 16.76 -0.40
CA GLN A 139 10.73 16.67 0.54
C GLN A 139 11.30 15.25 0.61
N ARG A 140 10.44 14.22 0.73
CA ARG A 140 10.87 12.82 0.75
C ARG A 140 11.55 12.40 -0.55
N ARG A 141 11.04 12.84 -1.71
CA ARG A 141 11.68 12.61 -3.01
C ARG A 141 13.04 13.27 -3.11
N ARG A 142 13.14 14.54 -2.70
CA ARG A 142 14.40 15.28 -2.68
C ARG A 142 15.44 14.57 -1.81
N LEU A 143 15.07 14.23 -0.57
CA LEU A 143 15.96 13.56 0.38
C LEU A 143 16.42 12.19 -0.14
N PHE A 144 15.51 11.41 -0.74
CA PHE A 144 15.85 10.13 -1.35
C PHE A 144 16.87 10.28 -2.48
N ARG A 145 16.70 11.28 -3.35
CA ARG A 145 17.67 11.59 -4.42
C ARG A 145 19.03 11.99 -3.85
N GLU A 146 19.06 12.84 -2.83
CA GLU A 146 20.30 13.29 -2.19
C GLU A 146 21.07 12.13 -1.54
N ILE A 147 20.38 11.27 -0.78
CA ILE A 147 21.01 10.10 -0.13
C ILE A 147 21.51 9.10 -1.17
N ARG A 148 20.70 8.77 -2.18
CA ARG A 148 21.14 7.85 -3.26
C ARG A 148 22.30 8.40 -4.08
N ALA A 149 22.36 9.72 -4.29
CA ALA A 149 23.50 10.33 -4.97
C ALA A 149 24.79 10.23 -4.15
N ARG A 150 24.69 10.28 -2.82
CA ARG A 150 25.83 10.18 -1.90
C ARG A 150 26.32 8.75 -1.68
N GLU A 151 25.40 7.80 -1.55
CA GLU A 151 25.69 6.45 -1.03
C GLU A 151 25.35 5.31 -2.02
N GLY A 152 24.82 5.65 -3.20
CA GLY A 152 24.44 4.67 -4.20
C GLY A 152 23.19 3.87 -3.83
N ASN A 153 23.18 2.59 -4.20
CA ASN A 153 22.04 1.67 -4.01
C ASN A 153 22.24 0.72 -2.82
N ALA A 154 23.15 1.06 -1.92
CA ALA A 154 23.44 0.27 -0.73
C ALA A 154 22.19 0.17 0.15
N SER A 155 22.01 -0.96 0.84
CA SER A 155 20.89 -1.15 1.77
C SER A 155 20.94 -0.14 2.92
N GLU A 156 22.15 0.23 3.33
CA GLU A 156 22.42 1.26 4.34
C GLU A 156 21.81 2.61 3.95
N ALA A 157 21.94 3.01 2.68
CA ALA A 157 21.37 4.25 2.16
C ALA A 157 19.84 4.28 2.28
N LEU A 158 19.19 3.12 2.06
CA LEU A 158 17.74 3.01 2.23
C LEU A 158 17.33 3.07 3.71
N ILE A 159 18.12 2.47 4.61
CA ILE A 159 17.90 2.55 6.06
C ILE A 159 18.03 3.99 6.54
N ASP A 160 19.05 4.72 6.11
CA ASP A 160 19.27 6.11 6.49
C ASP A 160 18.16 7.02 5.95
N TYR A 161 17.68 6.77 4.73
CA TYR A 161 16.49 7.44 4.22
C TYR A 161 15.24 7.17 5.08
N HIS A 162 15.07 5.96 5.63
CA HIS A 162 13.92 5.64 6.47
C HIS A 162 14.02 6.16 7.92
N ARG A 163 15.22 6.49 8.40
CA ARG A 163 15.48 7.05 9.74
C ARG A 163 15.48 8.59 9.81
N SER A 164 15.54 9.25 8.66
CA SER A 164 15.53 10.72 8.51
C SER A 164 14.12 11.33 8.47
#